data_AF-A0A193SS81-F1
#
_entry.id   AF-A0A193SS81-F1
#
_cell.length_a   1.000
_cell.length_b   1.000
_cell.length_c   1.000
_cell.angle_alpha   90.00
_cell.angle_beta   90.00
_cell.angle_gamma   90.00
#
_symmetry.space_group_name_H-M   'P 1'
#
loop_
_entity.id
_entity.type
_entity.pdbx_description
1 polymer ?
#
loop_
_entity_poly.entity_id
_entity_poly.type
_entity_poly.pdbx_seq_one_letter_code
_entity_poly.pdbx_strand_id
1 'polypeptide(L)'
;MRSRSCPAIGSQGVSIFQAMGISYSILDRMIALDAGCANAAAEYFVTTLMKDGWSWDTALLLVNEADWKSRMYRAWYVINAQNRADAVGLDYEVYQNYWPNLDFCADGFDADTASWIADPLNAQRAR
;
A
#
# COMPACT_ATOMS: atom_id res chain seq x y z
N MET A 1 -30.92 28.14 -4.26
CA MET A 1 -31.05 26.66 -4.41
C MET A 1 -29.80 26.13 -5.09
N ARG A 2 -29.26 25.01 -4.60
CA ARG A 2 -27.97 24.42 -4.99
C ARG A 2 -28.02 23.83 -6.40
N SER A 3 -26.90 23.89 -7.12
CA SER A 3 -26.28 22.69 -7.69
C SER A 3 -24.80 22.95 -7.93
N ARG A 4 -23.95 22.26 -7.18
CA ARG A 4 -22.51 22.18 -7.40
C ARG A 4 -22.32 21.27 -8.61
N SER A 5 -21.79 21.82 -9.70
CA SER A 5 -21.29 20.98 -10.78
C SER A 5 -20.02 20.27 -10.29
N CYS A 6 -20.06 18.94 -10.28
CA CYS A 6 -18.91 18.08 -10.00
C CYS A 6 -17.74 18.46 -10.92
N PRO A 7 -16.51 18.63 -10.42
CA PRO A 7 -15.36 18.69 -11.30
C PRO A 7 -15.14 17.30 -11.87
N ALA A 8 -15.00 17.23 -13.19
CA ALA A 8 -14.55 16.06 -13.91
C ALA A 8 -13.28 15.52 -13.25
N ILE A 9 -13.34 14.27 -12.75
CA ILE A 9 -12.19 13.51 -12.27
C ILE A 9 -11.38 13.10 -13.50
N GLY A 10 -10.62 14.07 -14.02
CA GLY A 10 -9.67 13.92 -15.11
C GLY A 10 -8.28 13.65 -14.54
N SER A 11 -8.13 12.50 -13.89
CA SER A 11 -6.88 11.78 -13.64
C SER A 11 -7.36 10.46 -13.06
N GLN A 12 -7.18 9.35 -13.77
CA GLN A 12 -7.46 8.03 -13.21
C GLN A 12 -6.46 7.81 -12.08
N GLY A 13 -6.83 8.27 -10.88
CA GLY A 13 -6.00 8.21 -9.69
C GLY A 13 -5.76 6.74 -9.39
N VAL A 14 -4.51 6.31 -9.56
CA VAL A 14 -4.04 5.03 -9.05
C VAL A 14 -4.50 4.96 -7.59
N SER A 15 -5.26 3.91 -7.22
CA SER A 15 -5.66 3.70 -5.82
C SER A 15 -4.43 3.86 -4.94
N ILE A 16 -4.58 4.51 -3.78
CA ILE A 16 -3.46 4.67 -2.84
C ILE A 16 -2.84 3.32 -2.44
N PHE A 17 -3.66 2.27 -2.41
CA PHE A 17 -3.20 0.91 -2.19
C PHE A 17 -2.28 0.45 -3.34
N GLN A 18 -2.64 0.76 -4.57
CA GLN A 18 -1.82 0.46 -5.72
C GLN A 18 -0.53 1.29 -5.77
N ALA A 19 -0.58 2.56 -5.35
CA ALA A 19 0.61 3.39 -5.19
C ALA A 19 1.61 2.78 -4.18
N MET A 20 1.12 2.21 -3.08
CA MET A 20 1.97 1.46 -2.14
C MET A 20 2.59 0.22 -2.78
N GLY A 21 1.83 -0.56 -3.55
CA GLY A 21 2.33 -1.71 -4.31
C GLY A 21 3.46 -1.33 -5.30
N ILE A 22 3.32 -0.19 -5.97
CA ILE A 22 4.36 0.37 -6.84
C ILE A 22 5.62 0.71 -6.05
N SER A 23 5.48 1.39 -4.90
CA SER A 23 6.61 1.75 -4.04
C SER A 23 7.39 0.52 -3.56
N TYR A 24 6.70 -0.55 -3.16
CA TYR A 24 7.35 -1.82 -2.81
C TYR A 24 8.05 -2.46 -4.01
N SER A 25 7.42 -2.45 -5.19
CA SER A 25 8.03 -2.95 -6.42
C SER A 25 9.31 -2.21 -6.78
N ILE A 26 9.37 -0.89 -6.57
CA ILE A 26 10.58 -0.08 -6.79
C ILE A 26 11.64 -0.43 -5.75
N LEU A 27 11.26 -0.53 -4.47
CA LEU A 27 12.17 -0.90 -3.38
C LEU A 27 12.86 -2.24 -3.66
N ASP A 28 12.09 -3.28 -4.02
CA ASP A 28 12.63 -4.60 -4.31
C ASP A 28 13.53 -4.58 -5.56
N ARG A 29 13.17 -3.82 -6.59
CA ARG A 29 13.99 -3.67 -7.81
C ARG A 29 15.31 -2.96 -7.54
N MET A 30 15.32 -1.93 -6.69
CA MET A 30 16.56 -1.23 -6.30
C MET A 30 17.50 -2.17 -5.53
N ILE A 31 16.96 -2.93 -4.58
CA ILE A 31 17.74 -3.91 -3.79
C ILE A 31 18.24 -5.07 -4.68
N ALA A 32 17.41 -5.53 -5.62
CA ALA A 32 17.80 -6.59 -6.55
C ALA A 32 18.85 -6.15 -7.56
N LEU A 33 18.87 -4.86 -7.94
CA LEU A 33 19.90 -4.27 -8.80
C LEU A 33 21.24 -4.20 -8.07
N ASP A 34 21.23 -3.71 -6.83
CA ASP A 34 22.40 -3.66 -5.96
C ASP A 34 21.95 -3.67 -4.48
N ALA A 35 22.41 -4.67 -3.72
CA ALA A 35 22.11 -4.77 -2.29
C ALA A 35 22.64 -3.56 -1.49
N GLY A 36 23.69 -2.88 -1.98
CA GLY A 36 24.19 -1.62 -1.44
C GLY A 36 23.19 -0.46 -1.52
N CYS A 37 22.16 -0.57 -2.37
CA CYS A 37 21.10 0.43 -2.48
C CYS A 37 19.99 0.29 -1.44
N ALA A 38 20.03 -0.69 -0.52
CA ALA A 38 18.94 -0.92 0.44
C ALA A 38 18.52 0.33 1.23
N ASN A 39 19.49 1.10 1.75
CA ASN A 39 19.19 2.33 2.49
C ASN A 39 18.54 3.40 1.60
N ALA A 40 19.07 3.58 0.39
CA ALA A 40 18.52 4.54 -0.58
C ALA A 40 17.11 4.14 -1.06
N ALA A 41 16.86 2.84 -1.21
CA ALA A 41 15.55 2.30 -1.58
C ALA A 41 14.52 2.53 -0.47
N ALA A 42 14.91 2.31 0.80
CA ALA A 42 14.06 2.58 1.95
C ALA A 42 13.78 4.10 2.09
N GLU A 43 14.79 4.94 1.93
CA GLU A 43 14.62 6.41 1.95
C GLU A 43 13.70 6.88 0.83
N TYR A 44 13.86 6.36 -0.39
CA TYR A 44 12.97 6.66 -1.51
C TYR A 44 11.51 6.28 -1.19
N PHE A 45 11.29 5.08 -0.64
CA PHE A 45 9.97 4.60 -0.25
C PHE A 45 9.32 5.53 0.79
N VAL A 46 10.04 5.84 1.87
CA VAL A 46 9.53 6.67 2.97
C VAL A 46 9.24 8.10 2.50
N THR A 47 10.17 8.71 1.76
CA THR A 47 10.00 10.07 1.26
C THR A 47 8.88 10.19 0.24
N THR A 48 8.61 9.15 -0.55
CA THR A 48 7.49 9.10 -1.49
C THR A 48 6.17 9.11 -0.74
N LEU A 49 5.99 8.23 0.26
CA LEU A 49 4.76 8.21 1.06
C LEU A 49 4.56 9.52 1.84
N MET A 50 5.62 10.12 2.38
CA MET A 50 5.51 11.41 3.07
C MET A 50 5.06 12.54 2.14
N LYS A 51 5.52 12.57 0.88
CA LYS A 51 5.05 13.54 -0.13
C LYS A 51 3.58 13.37 -0.46
N ASP A 52 3.08 12.14 -0.37
CA ASP A 52 1.66 11.81 -0.56
C ASP A 52 0.81 12.07 0.70
N GLY A 53 1.41 12.63 1.77
CA GLY A 53 0.71 13.08 2.98
C GLY A 53 0.69 12.08 4.14
N TRP A 54 1.42 10.97 4.04
CA TRP A 54 1.53 9.99 5.12
C TRP A 54 2.46 10.48 6.25
N SER A 55 2.18 10.06 7.49
CA SER A 55 3.08 10.32 8.60
C SER A 55 4.38 9.51 8.45
N TRP A 56 5.47 10.05 8.97
CA TRP A 56 6.76 9.35 9.01
C TRP A 56 6.64 8.00 9.72
N ASP A 57 5.93 7.93 10.85
CA ASP A 57 5.71 6.67 11.58
C ASP A 57 5.02 5.61 10.71
N THR A 58 4.03 6.01 9.89
CA THR A 58 3.33 5.07 9.00
C THR A 58 4.22 4.64 7.85
N ALA A 59 4.98 5.56 7.27
CA ALA A 59 5.90 5.25 6.19
C ALA A 59 7.04 4.31 6.65
N LEU A 60 7.56 4.54 7.86
CA LEU A 60 8.56 3.69 8.49
C LEU A 60 8.00 2.30 8.83
N LEU A 61 6.77 2.25 9.35
CA LEU A 61 6.07 1.00 9.60
C LEU A 61 5.96 0.14 8.34
N LEU A 62 5.58 0.75 7.21
CA LEU A 62 5.40 0.05 5.94
C LEU A 62 6.73 -0.42 5.34
N VAL A 63 7.76 0.43 5.30
CA VAL A 63 9.05 0.07 4.66
C VAL A 63 9.76 -1.11 5.34
N ASN A 64 9.50 -1.32 6.63
CA ASN A 64 10.11 -2.39 7.43
C ASN A 64 9.43 -3.76 7.24
N GLU A 65 8.32 -3.85 6.49
CA GLU A 65 7.66 -5.13 6.24
C GLU A 65 8.47 -6.03 5.29
N ALA A 66 8.85 -7.20 5.80
CA ALA A 66 9.85 -8.07 5.17
C ALA A 66 9.31 -8.90 3.99
N ASP A 67 8.06 -9.36 4.07
CA ASP A 67 7.46 -10.24 3.07
C ASP A 67 6.18 -9.64 2.47
N TRP A 68 5.82 -10.11 1.28
CA TRP A 68 4.69 -9.57 0.53
C TRP A 68 3.34 -9.72 1.23
N LYS A 69 3.14 -10.77 2.05
CA LYS A 69 1.90 -10.93 2.82
C LYS A 69 1.81 -9.83 3.87
N SER A 70 2.86 -9.66 4.66
CA SER A 70 2.92 -8.66 5.72
C SER A 70 2.81 -7.24 5.15
N ARG A 71 3.46 -6.96 4.01
CA ARG A 71 3.32 -5.70 3.26
C ARG A 71 1.89 -5.41 2.83
N MET A 72 1.21 -6.40 2.24
CA MET A 72 -0.18 -6.25 1.77
C MET A 72 -1.11 -6.01 2.96
N TYR A 73 -1.01 -6.83 4.00
CA TYR A 73 -1.86 -6.74 5.18
C TYR A 73 -1.67 -5.41 5.91
N ARG A 74 -0.42 -4.96 6.08
CA ARG A 74 -0.14 -3.68 6.72
C ARG A 74 -0.63 -2.50 5.87
N ALA A 75 -0.35 -2.50 4.57
CA ALA A 75 -0.82 -1.47 3.65
C ALA A 75 -2.36 -1.39 3.65
N TRP A 76 -3.04 -2.53 3.66
CA TRP A 76 -4.50 -2.60 3.70
C TRP A 76 -5.06 -2.04 5.02
N TYR A 77 -4.41 -2.39 6.13
CA TYR A 77 -4.82 -1.95 7.46
C TYR A 77 -4.73 -0.43 7.64
N VAL A 78 -3.66 0.20 7.15
CA VAL A 78 -3.41 1.65 7.36
C VAL A 78 -4.26 2.56 6.47
N ILE A 79 -4.82 2.05 5.38
CA ILE A 79 -5.74 2.81 4.53
C ILE A 79 -7.19 2.75 5.04
N ASN A 80 -7.96 3.79 4.77
CA ASN A 80 -9.37 3.87 5.17
C ASN A 80 -10.29 3.04 4.26
N ALA A 81 -11.54 2.86 4.68
CA ALA A 81 -12.54 2.07 3.95
C ALA A 81 -12.82 2.55 2.52
N GLN A 82 -12.78 3.87 2.26
CA GLN A 82 -12.97 4.39 0.91
C GLN A 82 -11.82 3.96 -0.01
N ASN A 83 -10.58 4.11 0.46
CA ASN A 83 -9.39 3.70 -0.29
C ASN A 83 -9.36 2.18 -0.55
N ARG A 84 -9.90 1.37 0.36
CA ARG A 84 -10.08 -0.08 0.17
C ARG A 84 -11.11 -0.38 -0.92
N ALA A 85 -12.26 0.31 -0.88
CA ALA A 85 -13.28 0.19 -1.92
C ALA A 85 -12.74 0.61 -3.29
N ASP A 86 -11.97 1.70 -3.35
CA ASP A 86 -11.32 2.16 -4.57
C ASP A 86 -10.31 1.14 -5.09
N ALA A 87 -9.54 0.49 -4.21
CA ALA A 87 -8.61 -0.59 -4.59
C ALA A 87 -9.35 -1.81 -5.18
N VAL A 88 -10.43 -2.27 -4.53
CA VAL A 88 -11.23 -3.41 -5.02
C VAL A 88 -11.96 -3.09 -6.32
N GLY A 89 -12.35 -1.82 -6.51
CA GLY A 89 -13.01 -1.36 -7.73
C GLY A 89 -12.09 -1.12 -8.93
N LEU A 90 -10.75 -1.26 -8.76
CA LEU A 90 -9.83 -1.15 -9.88
C LEU A 90 -9.90 -2.37 -10.80
N ASP A 91 -9.86 -2.11 -12.10
CA ASP A 91 -9.74 -3.14 -13.13
C ASP A 91 -8.28 -3.56 -13.31
N TYR A 92 -7.85 -4.61 -12.60
CA TYR A 92 -6.49 -5.13 -12.67
C TYR A 92 -6.17 -5.93 -13.95
N GLU A 93 -7.13 -6.10 -14.87
CA GLU A 93 -6.84 -6.59 -16.22
C GLU A 93 -6.36 -5.46 -17.12
N VAL A 94 -6.85 -4.24 -16.88
CA VAL A 94 -6.44 -3.01 -17.59
C VAL A 94 -5.22 -2.37 -16.92
N TYR A 95 -5.18 -2.30 -15.59
CA TYR A 95 -4.06 -1.76 -14.83
C TYR A 95 -3.12 -2.88 -14.36
N GLN A 96 -1.81 -2.68 -14.51
CA GLN A 96 -0.83 -3.62 -13.98
C GLN A 96 -1.04 -3.81 -12.47
N ASN A 97 -1.17 -5.07 -12.03
CA ASN A 97 -1.14 -5.42 -10.61
C ASN A 97 0.30 -5.36 -10.07
N TYR A 98 0.53 -4.56 -9.03
CA TYR A 98 1.82 -4.46 -8.33
C TYR A 98 1.83 -5.24 -7.00
N TRP A 99 0.74 -5.91 -6.68
CA TRP A 99 0.64 -6.89 -5.61
C TRP A 99 0.92 -8.30 -6.15
N PRO A 100 1.38 -9.24 -5.30
CA PRO A 100 1.66 -10.61 -5.74
C PRO A 100 0.43 -11.36 -6.26
N ASN A 101 -0.76 -11.00 -5.78
CA ASN A 101 -2.05 -11.60 -6.12
C ASN A 101 -3.19 -10.60 -5.83
N LEU A 102 -4.44 -11.06 -5.98
CA LEU A 102 -5.66 -10.29 -5.71
C LEU A 102 -6.36 -10.75 -4.41
N ASP A 103 -5.62 -11.29 -3.44
CA ASP A 103 -6.22 -11.80 -2.19
C ASP A 103 -7.02 -10.70 -1.46
N PHE A 104 -6.62 -9.44 -1.60
CA PHE A 104 -7.33 -8.28 -1.05
C PHE A 104 -8.72 -8.04 -1.63
N CYS A 105 -9.07 -8.69 -2.75
CA CYS A 105 -10.43 -8.68 -3.32
C CYS A 105 -11.31 -9.80 -2.75
N ALA A 106 -10.76 -10.74 -1.97
CA ALA A 106 -11.51 -11.88 -1.47
C ALA A 106 -12.43 -11.51 -0.30
N ASP A 107 -13.59 -12.19 -0.24
CA ASP A 107 -14.47 -12.11 0.92
C ASP A 107 -13.73 -12.58 2.18
N GLY A 108 -13.78 -11.77 3.24
CA GLY A 108 -13.12 -12.07 4.52
C GLY A 108 -11.71 -11.49 4.67
N PHE A 109 -11.12 -10.89 3.63
CA PHE A 109 -9.77 -10.33 3.71
C PHE A 109 -9.60 -9.25 4.81
N ASP A 110 -10.64 -8.42 5.03
CA ASP A 110 -10.65 -7.45 6.14
C ASP A 110 -10.57 -8.15 7.51
N ALA A 111 -11.28 -9.26 7.69
CA ALA A 111 -11.27 -10.02 8.94
C ALA A 111 -9.92 -10.70 9.14
N ASP A 112 -9.37 -11.32 8.09
CA ASP A 112 -8.05 -11.94 8.12
C ASP A 112 -6.94 -10.93 8.44
N THR A 113 -7.02 -9.73 7.85
CA THR A 113 -6.09 -8.64 8.13
C THR A 113 -6.21 -8.19 9.58
N ALA A 114 -7.42 -7.98 10.08
CA ALA A 114 -7.64 -7.57 11.47
C ALA A 114 -7.13 -8.62 12.47
N SER A 115 -7.38 -9.91 12.22
CA SER A 115 -6.88 -11.02 13.03
C SER A 115 -5.35 -11.11 12.99
N TRP A 116 -4.73 -10.92 11.83
CA TRP A 116 -3.27 -10.93 11.70
C TRP A 116 -2.61 -9.77 12.44
N ILE A 117 -3.19 -8.56 12.39
CA ILE A 117 -2.70 -7.38 13.11
C ILE A 117 -2.83 -7.56 14.64
N ALA A 118 -3.91 -8.20 15.09
CA ALA A 118 -4.15 -8.46 16.51
C ALA A 118 -3.20 -9.52 17.11
N ASP A 119 -2.53 -10.32 16.27
CA ASP A 119 -1.53 -11.29 16.71
C ASP A 119 -0.26 -10.58 17.22
N PRO A 120 0.12 -10.77 18.50
CA PRO A 120 1.30 -10.14 19.11
C PRO A 120 2.60 -10.37 18.34
N LEU A 121 2.74 -11.52 17.66
CA LEU A 121 3.95 -11.86 16.89
C LEU A 121 4.12 -10.96 15.66
N ASN A 122 3.01 -10.48 15.09
CA ASN A 122 2.99 -9.62 13.92
C ASN A 122 2.96 -8.13 14.29
N ALA A 123 2.53 -7.81 15.51
CA ALA A 123 2.63 -6.47 16.08
C ALA A 123 4.08 -6.10 16.48
N GLN A 124 4.92 -7.08 16.80
CA GLN A 124 6.33 -6.88 17.20
C GLN A 124 7.31 -6.74 16.03
N ARG A 125 7.00 -7.31 14.85
CA ARG A 125 7.83 -7.20 13.63
C ARG A 125 7.91 -5.78 13.05
N ALA A 126 7.10 -4.87 13.59
CA ALA A 126 7.02 -3.47 13.23
C ALA A 126 7.86 -2.52 14.11
N ARG A 127 8.57 -3.05 15.12
CA ARG A 127 9.36 -2.28 16.10
C ARG A 127 10.86 -2.47 15.96
#